data_AF-A0A8C9GZ32-F1
#
_entry.id   AF-A0A8C9GZ32-F1
#
_cell.length_a   1.000
_cell.length_b   1.000
_cell.length_c   1.000
_cell.angle_alpha   90.00
_cell.angle_beta   90.00
_cell.angle_gamma   90.00
#
_symmetry.space_group_name_H-M   'P 1'
#
loop_
_entity.id
_entity.type
_entity.pdbx_description
1 polymer ?
#
loop_
_entity_poly.entity_id
_entity_poly.type
_entity_poly.pdbx_seq_one_letter_code
_entity_poly.pdbx_strand_id
1 'polypeptide(L)'
;MGTQKVTPALIFAITVATIGSFQFGYNTGVINVFYYSTGIFKDAGVQEPIYATIGAGVVNTIFTVVSLFLVERAGRRTLHMIGLGGMAVCSTLMTVSLLLKDNYNGMSFVCIGAILVFVAFFEIGPGPIPWFIVAELFSQGPRPAAMAVAGCSNWTSNFLVGLLFPSAAHYLGAYVFIIFTGFLITFLAFTFFKVPETRGRTFEDITRAFEGQAHGADRSGKDGVMEMNSIQPPKETTTNV
;
A
#
# COMPACT_ATOMS: atom_id res chain seq x y z
N MET A 1 22.81 -27.92 12.70
CA MET A 1 21.65 -27.04 12.45
C MET A 1 22.04 -25.64 12.86
N GLY A 2 22.49 -24.81 11.91
CA GLY A 2 22.84 -23.42 12.21
C GLY A 2 21.57 -22.64 12.49
N THR A 3 21.47 -22.04 13.67
CA THR A 3 20.43 -21.07 14.01
C THR A 3 20.59 -19.88 13.07
N GLN A 4 19.77 -19.83 12.02
CA GLN A 4 19.70 -18.71 11.09
C GLN A 4 19.19 -17.52 11.90
N LYS A 5 20.12 -16.70 12.40
CA LYS A 5 19.78 -15.52 13.20
C LYS A 5 18.89 -14.62 12.33
N VAL A 6 17.68 -14.38 12.80
CA VAL A 6 16.75 -13.44 12.21
C VAL A 6 17.37 -12.05 12.36
N THR A 7 18.06 -11.56 11.33
CA THR A 7 18.72 -10.25 11.35
C THR A 7 17.65 -9.14 11.42
N PRO A 8 17.86 -8.03 12.14
CA PRO A 8 16.94 -6.89 12.13
C PRO A 8 16.57 -6.38 10.73
N ALA A 9 17.50 -6.51 9.77
CA ALA A 9 17.27 -6.27 8.35
C ALA A 9 16.16 -7.16 7.75
N LEU A 10 16.11 -8.44 8.16
CA LEU A 10 15.08 -9.39 7.73
C LEU A 10 13.72 -9.05 8.35
N ILE A 11 13.68 -8.62 9.62
CA ILE A 11 12.44 -8.18 10.28
C ILE A 11 11.91 -6.91 9.63
N PHE A 12 12.79 -5.96 9.32
CA PHE A 12 12.42 -4.72 8.62
C PHE A 12 11.91 -5.02 7.20
N ALA A 13 12.60 -5.86 6.44
CA ALA A 13 12.14 -6.29 5.11
C ALA A 13 10.81 -7.05 5.18
N ILE A 14 10.61 -7.92 6.18
CA ILE A 14 9.34 -8.62 6.42
C ILE A 14 8.27 -7.59 6.76
N THR A 15 8.55 -6.59 7.58
CA THR A 15 7.59 -5.53 7.94
C THR A 15 7.22 -4.69 6.73
N VAL A 16 8.18 -4.34 5.87
CA VAL A 16 7.93 -3.61 4.62
C VAL A 16 7.10 -4.44 3.64
N ALA A 17 7.42 -5.72 3.48
CA ALA A 17 6.66 -6.67 2.66
C ALA A 17 5.25 -6.91 3.21
N THR A 18 5.11 -7.02 4.53
CA THR A 18 3.84 -7.26 5.23
C THR A 18 2.96 -6.02 5.13
N ILE A 19 3.50 -4.81 5.38
CA ILE A 19 2.76 -3.55 5.22
C ILE A 19 2.38 -3.30 3.75
N GLY A 20 3.26 -3.61 2.80
CA GLY A 20 2.93 -3.57 1.37
C GLY A 20 1.85 -4.59 0.96
N SER A 21 1.76 -5.72 1.67
CA SER A 21 0.72 -6.73 1.46
C SER A 21 -0.60 -6.40 2.15
N PHE A 22 -0.55 -5.74 3.33
CA PHE A 22 -1.71 -5.07 3.93
C PHE A 22 -2.26 -4.02 2.97
N GLN A 23 -1.36 -3.20 2.40
CA GLN A 23 -1.71 -2.21 1.40
C GLN A 23 -2.43 -2.83 0.19
N PHE A 24 -2.02 -4.02 -0.27
CA PHE A 24 -2.76 -4.71 -1.32
C PHE A 24 -4.17 -5.10 -0.88
N GLY A 25 -4.35 -5.70 0.30
CA GLY A 25 -5.69 -6.10 0.76
C GLY A 25 -6.59 -4.96 1.25
N TYR A 26 -6.07 -3.73 1.36
CA TYR A 26 -6.87 -2.50 1.41
C TYR A 26 -7.09 -1.88 0.02
N ASN A 27 -6.11 -2.00 -0.88
CA ASN A 27 -6.25 -1.61 -2.29
C ASN A 27 -7.14 -2.57 -3.10
N THR A 28 -7.47 -3.76 -2.57
CA THR A 28 -8.64 -4.54 -2.99
C THR A 28 -9.96 -3.83 -2.67
N GLY A 29 -9.93 -2.59 -2.18
CA GLY A 29 -10.91 -1.59 -2.55
C GLY A 29 -11.25 -1.59 -4.04
N VAL A 30 -10.34 -2.00 -4.94
CA VAL A 30 -10.64 -2.34 -6.35
C VAL A 30 -11.61 -3.51 -6.47
N ILE A 31 -11.38 -4.61 -5.76
CA ILE A 31 -12.28 -5.78 -5.73
C ILE A 31 -13.65 -5.40 -5.13
N ASN A 32 -13.70 -4.57 -4.09
CA ASN A 32 -14.97 -4.06 -3.56
C ASN A 32 -15.61 -3.03 -4.50
N VAL A 33 -14.84 -2.16 -5.13
CA VAL A 33 -15.34 -1.29 -6.21
C VAL A 33 -15.90 -2.16 -7.32
N PHE A 34 -15.32 -3.31 -7.68
CA PHE A 34 -15.92 -4.26 -8.62
C PHE A 34 -17.20 -4.91 -8.04
N TYR A 35 -17.21 -5.36 -6.79
CA TYR A 35 -18.37 -5.99 -6.15
C TYR A 35 -19.57 -5.03 -5.98
N TYR A 36 -19.30 -3.76 -5.68
CA TYR A 36 -20.30 -2.74 -5.46
C TYR A 36 -20.47 -1.81 -6.68
N SER A 37 -19.64 -1.95 -7.72
CA SER A 37 -19.72 -1.14 -8.95
C SER A 37 -21.07 -1.29 -9.59
N THR A 38 -21.63 -2.49 -9.62
CA THR A 38 -22.94 -2.74 -10.21
C THR A 38 -24.06 -2.00 -9.47
N GLY A 39 -23.99 -1.93 -8.13
CA GLY A 39 -24.88 -1.13 -7.29
C GLY A 39 -24.70 0.37 -7.53
N ILE A 40 -23.45 0.84 -7.49
CA ILE A 40 -23.11 2.26 -7.74
C ILE A 40 -23.51 2.69 -9.16
N PHE A 41 -23.28 1.85 -10.17
CA PHE A 41 -23.64 2.10 -11.57
C PHE A 41 -25.15 2.08 -11.77
N LYS A 42 -25.87 1.18 -11.10
CA LYS A 42 -27.34 1.16 -11.10
C LYS A 42 -27.91 2.43 -10.47
N ASP A 43 -27.37 2.84 -9.32
CA ASP A 43 -27.75 4.08 -8.62
C ASP A 43 -27.36 5.34 -9.42
N ALA A 44 -26.33 5.23 -10.27
CA ALA A 44 -25.90 6.25 -11.21
C ALA A 44 -26.73 6.30 -12.50
N GLY A 45 -27.70 5.40 -12.69
CA GLY A 45 -28.60 5.38 -13.86
C GLY A 45 -28.09 4.59 -15.06
N VAL A 46 -27.06 3.74 -14.89
CA VAL A 46 -26.60 2.84 -15.94
C VAL A 46 -27.63 1.72 -16.14
N GLN A 47 -28.23 1.67 -17.32
CA GLN A 47 -29.26 0.69 -17.69
C GLN A 47 -28.76 -0.76 -17.57
N GLU A 48 -27.50 -1.00 -17.96
CA GLU A 48 -26.85 -2.32 -17.87
C GLU A 48 -25.50 -2.23 -17.15
N PRO A 49 -25.50 -2.29 -15.80
CA PRO A 49 -24.29 -2.18 -14.99
C PRO A 49 -23.22 -3.22 -15.33
N ILE A 50 -23.62 -4.38 -15.87
CA ILE A 50 -22.72 -5.46 -16.23
C ILE A 50 -21.72 -5.05 -17.32
N TYR A 51 -22.13 -4.25 -18.31
CA TYR A 51 -21.23 -3.79 -19.36
C TYR A 51 -20.17 -2.81 -18.85
N ALA A 52 -20.53 -1.98 -17.87
CA ALA A 52 -19.58 -1.10 -17.21
C ALA A 52 -18.55 -1.89 -16.37
N THR A 53 -18.98 -2.96 -15.69
CA THR A 53 -18.07 -3.89 -15.00
C THR A 53 -17.14 -4.61 -15.97
N ILE A 54 -17.65 -5.07 -17.12
CA ILE A 54 -16.81 -5.66 -18.18
C ILE A 54 -15.80 -4.63 -18.70
N GLY A 55 -16.23 -3.40 -18.94
CA GLY A 55 -15.35 -2.30 -19.35
C GLY A 55 -14.22 -2.04 -18.34
N ALA A 56 -14.52 -2.07 -17.04
CA ALA A 56 -13.51 -1.96 -16.00
C ALA A 56 -12.52 -3.15 -16.02
N GLY A 57 -12.96 -4.37 -16.34
CA GLY A 57 -12.09 -5.53 -16.54
C GLY A 57 -11.17 -5.41 -17.77
N VAL A 58 -11.67 -4.79 -18.86
CA VAL A 58 -10.85 -4.48 -20.05
C VAL A 58 -9.78 -3.43 -19.70
N VAL A 59 -10.16 -2.36 -19.01
CA VAL A 59 -9.23 -1.33 -18.53
C VAL A 59 -8.17 -1.96 -17.62
N ASN A 60 -8.58 -2.82 -16.70
CA ASN A 60 -7.69 -3.56 -15.83
C ASN A 60 -6.62 -4.31 -16.65
N THR A 61 -7.05 -5.14 -17.59
CA THR A 61 -6.16 -5.94 -18.46
C THR A 61 -5.18 -5.05 -19.26
N ILE A 62 -5.67 -3.96 -19.85
CA ILE A 62 -4.85 -3.03 -20.64
C ILE A 62 -3.77 -2.41 -19.76
N PHE A 63 -4.14 -1.89 -18.59
CA PHE A 63 -3.19 -1.23 -17.70
C PHE A 63 -2.23 -2.20 -17.02
N THR A 64 -2.60 -3.46 -16.81
CA THR A 64 -1.65 -4.50 -16.40
C THR A 64 -0.57 -4.68 -17.46
N VAL A 65 -0.95 -4.76 -18.75
CA VAL A 65 0.01 -4.87 -19.85
C VAL A 65 0.91 -3.63 -19.94
N VAL A 66 0.33 -2.42 -19.80
CA VAL A 66 1.09 -1.17 -19.75
C VAL A 66 2.11 -1.19 -18.58
N SER A 67 1.70 -1.66 -17.41
CA SER A 67 2.54 -1.77 -16.22
C SER A 67 3.74 -2.68 -16.47
N LEU A 68 3.54 -3.83 -17.15
CA LEU A 68 4.63 -4.74 -17.51
C LEU A 68 5.73 -4.06 -18.33
N PHE A 69 5.40 -3.15 -19.24
CA PHE A 69 6.40 -2.42 -20.02
C PHE A 69 7.02 -1.26 -19.25
N LEU A 70 6.26 -0.63 -18.35
CA LEU A 70 6.72 0.53 -17.58
C LEU A 70 7.60 0.14 -16.39
N VAL A 71 7.38 -1.03 -15.77
CA VAL A 71 8.09 -1.41 -14.52
C VAL A 71 9.60 -1.49 -14.68
N GLU A 72 10.06 -1.94 -15.86
CA GLU A 72 11.49 -2.00 -16.17
C GLU A 72 12.08 -0.62 -16.57
N ARG A 73 11.24 0.33 -16.98
CA ARG A 73 11.67 1.68 -17.40
C ARG A 73 11.65 2.69 -16.25
N ALA A 74 10.53 2.79 -15.54
CA ALA A 74 10.27 3.80 -14.50
C ALA A 74 10.71 3.35 -13.10
N GLY A 75 10.83 2.04 -12.88
CA GLY A 75 11.16 1.48 -11.57
C GLY A 75 9.93 1.24 -10.71
N ARG A 76 10.14 0.39 -9.70
CA ARG A 76 9.07 -0.17 -8.86
C ARG A 76 8.50 0.89 -7.93
N ARG A 77 9.36 1.67 -7.29
CA ARG A 77 8.95 2.69 -6.31
C ARG A 77 8.15 3.80 -7.00
N THR A 78 8.63 4.27 -8.16
CA THR A 78 7.98 5.34 -8.92
C THR A 78 6.56 4.97 -9.34
N LEU A 79 6.38 3.79 -9.95
CA LEU A 79 5.07 3.33 -10.40
C LEU A 79 4.11 3.07 -9.23
N HIS A 80 4.61 2.51 -8.13
CA HIS A 80 3.79 2.30 -6.92
C HIS A 80 3.29 3.63 -6.37
N MET A 81 4.15 4.65 -6.26
CA MET A 81 3.75 5.98 -5.80
C MET A 81 2.77 6.67 -6.76
N ILE A 82 2.99 6.57 -8.07
CA ILE A 82 2.06 7.14 -9.07
C ILE A 82 0.68 6.49 -8.96
N GLY A 83 0.63 5.17 -8.85
CA GLY A 83 -0.62 4.44 -8.69
C GLY A 83 -1.37 4.85 -7.41
N LEU A 84 -0.68 4.93 -6.27
CA LEU A 84 -1.31 5.34 -5.00
C LEU A 84 -1.80 6.78 -5.02
N GLY A 85 -1.01 7.69 -5.58
CA GLY A 85 -1.40 9.10 -5.72
C GLY A 85 -2.61 9.25 -6.64
N GLY A 86 -2.59 8.59 -7.80
CA GLY A 86 -3.71 8.62 -8.74
C GLY A 86 -4.98 8.00 -8.16
N MET A 87 -4.86 6.89 -7.44
CA MET A 87 -5.98 6.27 -6.72
C MET A 87 -6.54 7.21 -5.65
N ALA A 88 -5.70 7.93 -4.89
CA ALA A 88 -6.16 8.87 -3.84
C ALA A 88 -6.96 10.05 -4.41
N VAL A 89 -6.53 10.58 -5.57
CA VAL A 89 -7.28 11.62 -6.28
C VAL A 89 -8.62 11.07 -6.77
N CYS A 90 -8.62 9.87 -7.36
CA CYS A 90 -9.84 9.25 -7.87
C CYS A 90 -10.83 8.89 -6.75
N SER A 91 -10.36 8.39 -5.60
CA SER A 91 -11.23 8.09 -4.45
C SER A 91 -11.86 9.34 -3.86
N THR A 92 -11.12 10.46 -3.82
CA THR A 92 -11.66 11.76 -3.42
C THR A 92 -12.72 12.23 -4.42
N LEU A 93 -12.46 12.07 -5.72
CA LEU A 93 -13.42 12.40 -6.77
C LEU A 93 -14.69 11.54 -6.69
N MET A 94 -14.58 10.25 -6.34
CA MET A 94 -15.73 9.38 -6.08
C MET A 94 -16.60 9.93 -4.94
N THR A 95 -16.03 10.30 -3.79
CA THR A 95 -16.79 10.92 -2.69
C THR A 95 -17.51 12.17 -3.16
N VAL A 96 -16.83 13.10 -3.84
CA VAL A 96 -17.41 14.35 -4.31
C VAL A 96 -18.54 14.09 -5.31
N SER A 97 -18.32 13.20 -6.28
CA SER A 97 -19.32 12.86 -7.30
C SER A 97 -20.57 12.22 -6.71
N LEU A 98 -20.43 11.32 -5.72
CA LEU A 98 -21.55 10.67 -5.05
C LEU A 98 -22.34 11.64 -4.15
N LEU A 99 -21.66 12.60 -3.50
CA LEU A 99 -22.34 13.63 -2.70
C LEU A 99 -23.11 14.64 -3.57
N LEU A 100 -22.65 14.90 -4.79
CA LEU A 100 -23.26 15.86 -5.70
C LEU A 100 -24.25 15.22 -6.70
N LYS A 101 -24.37 13.88 -6.73
CA LYS A 101 -25.19 13.16 -7.71
C LYS A 101 -26.67 13.57 -7.67
N ASP A 102 -27.21 13.80 -6.48
CA ASP A 102 -28.64 14.12 -6.30
C ASP A 102 -28.97 15.55 -6.75
N ASN A 103 -27.96 16.42 -6.84
CA ASN A 103 -28.12 17.80 -7.31
C ASN A 103 -27.79 17.95 -8.81
N TYR A 104 -26.89 17.11 -9.33
CA TYR A 104 -26.40 17.18 -10.70
C TYR A 104 -26.32 15.77 -11.32
N ASN A 105 -27.28 15.44 -12.20
CA ASN A 105 -27.32 14.15 -12.91
C ASN A 105 -26.02 13.81 -13.68
N GLY A 106 -25.22 14.81 -14.06
CA GLY A 106 -23.92 14.60 -14.72
C GLY A 106 -22.85 13.95 -13.82
N MET A 107 -22.97 14.06 -12.50
CA MET A 107 -21.97 13.55 -11.56
C MET A 107 -21.92 12.02 -11.51
N SER A 108 -23.01 11.35 -11.89
CA SER A 108 -23.05 9.90 -12.09
C SER A 108 -21.99 9.42 -13.10
N PHE A 109 -21.86 10.12 -14.24
CA PHE A 109 -20.83 9.80 -15.25
C PHE A 109 -19.42 10.09 -14.75
N VAL A 110 -19.25 11.15 -13.94
CA VAL A 110 -17.97 11.47 -13.30
C VAL A 110 -17.57 10.35 -12.32
N CYS A 111 -18.51 9.82 -11.54
CA CYS A 111 -18.26 8.70 -10.63
C CYS A 111 -17.81 7.45 -11.40
N ILE A 112 -18.47 7.15 -12.53
CA ILE A 112 -18.09 6.01 -13.39
C ILE A 112 -16.69 6.20 -13.96
N GLY A 113 -16.38 7.39 -14.50
CA GLY A 113 -15.05 7.71 -14.99
C GLY A 113 -13.99 7.61 -13.91
N ALA A 114 -14.28 8.11 -12.70
CA ALA A 114 -13.37 8.02 -11.56
C ALA A 114 -13.07 6.56 -11.19
N ILE A 115 -14.06 5.66 -11.26
CA ILE A 115 -13.86 4.22 -11.02
C ILE A 115 -12.93 3.61 -12.07
N LEU A 116 -13.14 3.89 -13.36
CA LEU A 116 -12.29 3.36 -14.41
C LEU A 116 -10.84 3.85 -14.29
N VAL A 117 -10.65 5.13 -13.99
CA VAL A 117 -9.31 5.72 -13.82
C VAL A 117 -8.65 5.21 -12.54
N PHE A 118 -9.42 4.97 -11.47
CA PHE A 118 -8.92 4.34 -10.25
C PHE A 118 -8.37 2.93 -10.52
N VAL A 119 -9.10 2.12 -11.30
CA VAL A 119 -8.66 0.78 -11.72
C VAL A 119 -7.38 0.86 -12.57
N ALA A 120 -7.30 1.84 -13.49
CA ALA A 120 -6.10 2.06 -14.28
C ALA A 120 -4.86 2.37 -13.40
N PHE A 121 -4.98 3.29 -12.45
CA PHE A 121 -3.89 3.63 -11.54
C PHE A 121 -3.50 2.48 -10.61
N PHE A 122 -4.46 1.66 -10.19
CA PHE A 122 -4.17 0.44 -9.43
C PHE A 122 -3.27 -0.51 -10.23
N GLU A 123 -3.60 -0.80 -11.49
CA GLU A 123 -2.83 -1.73 -12.31
C GLU A 123 -1.45 -1.18 -12.73
N ILE A 124 -1.29 0.15 -12.79
CA ILE A 124 0.03 0.77 -13.04
C ILE A 124 1.05 0.42 -11.95
N GLY A 125 0.63 0.22 -10.70
CA GLY A 125 1.58 -0.06 -9.63
C GLY A 125 1.05 -0.95 -8.52
N PRO A 126 0.11 -0.47 -7.70
CA PRO A 126 -0.35 -1.21 -6.52
C PRO A 126 -0.88 -2.62 -6.77
N GLY A 127 -1.34 -2.94 -7.98
CA GLY A 127 -1.70 -4.29 -8.41
C GLY A 127 -0.50 -5.22 -8.54
N PRO A 128 0.36 -5.07 -9.56
CA PRO A 128 1.44 -6.02 -9.79
C PRO A 128 2.61 -5.91 -8.81
N ILE A 129 2.91 -4.70 -8.30
CA ILE A 129 4.17 -4.41 -7.58
C ILE A 129 4.36 -5.17 -6.28
N PRO A 130 3.36 -5.24 -5.38
CA PRO A 130 3.50 -5.98 -4.13
C PRO A 130 3.84 -7.47 -4.34
N TRP A 131 3.38 -8.10 -5.43
CA TRP A 131 3.62 -9.53 -5.66
C TRP A 131 5.06 -9.84 -6.04
N PHE A 132 5.67 -9.02 -6.90
CA PHE A 132 7.04 -9.26 -7.31
C PHE A 132 8.06 -8.67 -6.33
N ILE A 133 7.76 -7.55 -5.66
CA ILE A 133 8.73 -6.86 -4.81
C ILE A 133 9.09 -7.73 -3.60
N VAL A 134 8.15 -8.52 -3.09
CA VAL A 134 8.42 -9.50 -2.04
C VAL A 134 9.44 -10.53 -2.53
N ALA A 135 9.33 -11.03 -3.76
CA ALA A 135 10.33 -11.96 -4.30
C ALA A 135 11.70 -11.29 -4.51
N GLU A 136 11.73 -10.01 -4.90
CA GLU A 136 12.95 -9.20 -5.11
C GLU A 136 13.65 -8.81 -3.79
N LEU A 137 12.91 -8.61 -2.70
CA LEU A 137 13.44 -8.16 -1.41
C LEU A 137 14.13 -9.26 -0.60
N PHE A 138 13.84 -10.54 -0.86
CA PHE A 138 14.37 -11.66 -0.09
C PHE A 138 15.28 -12.58 -0.91
N SER A 139 16.41 -12.95 -0.31
CA SER A 139 17.28 -14.02 -0.80
C SER A 139 16.57 -15.38 -0.74
N GLN A 140 17.09 -16.38 -1.46
CA GLN A 140 16.44 -17.68 -1.66
C GLN A 140 16.04 -18.40 -0.35
N GLY A 141 16.78 -18.19 0.75
CA GLY A 141 16.50 -18.82 2.04
C GLY A 141 15.18 -18.35 2.68
N PRO A 142 15.06 -17.07 3.08
CA PRO A 142 13.85 -16.57 3.76
C PRO A 142 12.65 -16.33 2.82
N ARG A 143 12.84 -16.32 1.50
CA ARG A 143 11.79 -15.95 0.53
C ARG A 143 10.48 -16.73 0.69
N PRO A 144 10.46 -18.08 0.83
CA PRO A 144 9.20 -18.80 0.96
C PRO A 144 8.39 -18.39 2.21
N ALA A 145 9.06 -18.21 3.35
CA ALA A 145 8.42 -17.76 4.58
C ALA A 145 7.89 -16.32 4.45
N ALA A 146 8.66 -15.43 3.83
CA ALA A 146 8.23 -14.06 3.59
C ALA A 146 7.02 -13.98 2.64
N MET A 147 7.01 -14.76 1.57
CA MET A 147 5.85 -14.86 0.66
C MET A 147 4.62 -15.43 1.35
N ALA A 148 4.77 -16.40 2.25
CA ALA A 148 3.66 -16.95 3.02
C ALA A 148 3.03 -15.89 3.96
N VAL A 149 3.86 -15.11 4.67
CA VAL A 149 3.39 -14.01 5.52
C VAL A 149 2.72 -12.92 4.69
N ALA A 150 3.36 -12.49 3.59
CA ALA A 150 2.80 -11.51 2.65
C ALA A 150 1.44 -11.97 2.10
N GLY A 151 1.34 -13.21 1.61
CA GLY A 151 0.11 -13.80 1.12
C GLY A 151 -0.97 -13.89 2.20
N CYS A 152 -0.62 -14.30 3.42
CA CYS A 152 -1.56 -14.34 4.54
C CYS A 152 -2.10 -12.93 4.85
N SER A 153 -1.23 -11.93 4.99
CA SER A 153 -1.64 -10.54 5.26
C SER A 153 -2.51 -9.96 4.16
N ASN A 154 -2.22 -10.30 2.89
CA ASN A 154 -3.03 -9.94 1.73
C ASN A 154 -4.46 -10.49 1.85
N TRP A 155 -4.60 -11.80 2.03
CA TRP A 155 -5.90 -12.46 2.13
C TRP A 155 -6.68 -12.06 3.38
N THR A 156 -6.01 -11.89 4.53
CA THR A 156 -6.64 -11.39 5.75
C THR A 156 -7.19 -9.98 5.56
N SER A 157 -6.41 -9.09 4.95
CA SER A 157 -6.85 -7.71 4.69
C SER A 157 -8.03 -7.67 3.72
N ASN A 158 -7.98 -8.48 2.65
CA ASN A 158 -9.09 -8.63 1.72
C ASN A 158 -10.36 -9.13 2.43
N PHE A 159 -10.25 -10.15 3.28
CA PHE A 159 -11.37 -10.65 4.09
C PHE A 159 -11.96 -9.57 5.00
N LEU A 160 -11.12 -8.83 5.73
CA LEU A 160 -11.55 -7.75 6.62
C LEU A 160 -12.27 -6.64 5.85
N VAL A 161 -11.74 -6.24 4.70
CA VAL A 161 -12.35 -5.20 3.85
C VAL A 161 -13.67 -5.69 3.27
N GLY A 162 -13.75 -6.93 2.78
CA GLY A 162 -15.01 -7.53 2.31
C GLY A 162 -16.07 -7.64 3.41
N LEU A 163 -15.68 -7.97 4.64
CA LEU A 163 -16.58 -8.09 5.78
C LEU A 163 -17.06 -6.72 6.31
N LEU A 164 -16.15 -5.75 6.42
CA LEU A 164 -16.42 -4.47 7.08
C LEU A 164 -16.99 -3.41 6.13
N PHE A 165 -16.69 -3.48 4.83
CA PHE A 165 -17.13 -2.48 3.86
C PHE A 165 -18.64 -2.29 3.77
N PRO A 166 -19.50 -3.32 3.67
CA PRO A 166 -20.94 -3.08 3.57
C PRO A 166 -21.50 -2.35 4.80
N SER A 167 -21.03 -2.69 6.00
CA SER A 167 -21.38 -1.95 7.22
C SER A 167 -20.87 -0.51 7.18
N ALA A 168 -19.61 -0.30 6.80
CA ALA A 168 -19.03 1.04 6.68
C ALA A 168 -19.78 1.90 5.64
N ALA A 169 -20.11 1.33 4.49
CA ALA A 169 -20.87 1.99 3.42
C ALA A 169 -22.30 2.33 3.87
N HIS A 170 -22.94 1.48 4.68
CA HIS A 170 -24.26 1.77 5.24
C HIS A 170 -24.26 2.99 6.17
N TYR A 171 -23.28 3.08 7.09
CA TYR A 171 -23.21 4.18 8.06
C TYR A 171 -22.59 5.47 7.50
N LEU A 172 -21.64 5.37 6.56
CA LEU A 172 -20.88 6.52 6.05
C LEU A 172 -21.32 6.98 4.67
N GLY A 173 -22.07 6.16 3.92
CA GLY A 173 -22.43 6.46 2.54
C GLY A 173 -21.21 6.80 1.68
N ALA A 174 -21.27 7.93 0.95
CA ALA A 174 -20.20 8.41 0.08
C ALA A 174 -18.87 8.72 0.81
N TYR A 175 -18.90 8.98 2.12
CA TYR A 175 -17.70 9.27 2.92
C TYR A 175 -16.82 8.03 3.15
N VAL A 176 -17.32 6.83 2.84
CA VAL A 176 -16.53 5.59 2.95
C VAL A 176 -15.24 5.65 2.12
N PHE A 177 -15.24 6.34 0.97
CA PHE A 177 -14.06 6.50 0.12
C PHE A 177 -12.98 7.43 0.71
N ILE A 178 -13.32 8.27 1.69
CA ILE A 178 -12.32 9.06 2.42
C ILE A 178 -11.44 8.17 3.30
N ILE A 179 -12.00 7.10 3.88
CA ILE A 179 -11.22 6.12 4.66
C ILE A 179 -10.14 5.50 3.76
N PHE A 180 -10.51 5.07 2.55
CA PHE A 180 -9.56 4.56 1.56
C PHE A 180 -8.53 5.61 1.14
N THR A 181 -8.95 6.87 0.98
CA THR A 181 -8.03 7.98 0.68
C THR A 181 -6.99 8.15 1.78
N GLY A 182 -7.39 8.10 3.06
CA GLY A 182 -6.47 8.16 4.19
C GLY A 182 -5.44 7.03 4.19
N PHE A 183 -5.88 5.79 3.90
CA PHE A 183 -4.97 4.66 3.73
C PHE A 183 -4.02 4.84 2.53
N LEU A 184 -4.54 5.26 1.38
CA LEU A 184 -3.74 5.50 0.17
C LEU A 184 -2.63 6.54 0.42
N ILE A 185 -2.94 7.65 1.09
CA ILE A 185 -1.95 8.68 1.45
C ILE A 185 -0.93 8.13 2.47
N THR A 186 -1.40 7.40 3.48
CA THR A 186 -0.52 6.76 4.47
C THR A 186 0.47 5.82 3.80
N PHE A 187 0.00 5.00 2.87
CA PHE A 187 0.88 4.08 2.17
C PHE A 187 1.72 4.75 1.09
N LEU A 188 1.26 5.85 0.49
CA LEU A 188 2.09 6.68 -0.39
C LEU A 188 3.28 7.25 0.39
N ALA A 189 3.04 7.80 1.58
CA ALA A 189 4.09 8.26 2.48
C ALA A 189 5.02 7.10 2.90
N PHE A 190 4.47 5.95 3.26
CA PHE A 190 5.26 4.75 3.58
C PHE A 190 6.16 4.33 2.40
N THR A 191 5.61 4.30 1.19
CA THR A 191 6.36 3.97 -0.03
C THR A 191 7.46 4.98 -0.29
N PHE A 192 7.18 6.26 -0.07
CA PHE A 192 8.17 7.30 -0.22
C PHE A 192 9.32 7.18 0.78
N PHE A 193 9.07 6.87 2.05
CA PHE A 193 10.13 6.85 3.07
C PHE A 193 10.81 5.50 3.28
N LYS A 194 10.12 4.38 3.07
CA LYS A 194 10.55 3.05 3.52
C LYS A 194 10.83 2.06 2.40
N VAL A 195 10.23 2.23 1.22
CA VAL A 195 10.40 1.28 0.10
C VAL A 195 11.61 1.69 -0.75
N PRO A 196 12.68 0.88 -0.81
CA PRO A 196 13.81 1.15 -1.68
C PRO A 196 13.45 0.86 -3.14
N GLU A 197 14.18 1.48 -4.07
CA GLU A 197 14.09 1.11 -5.48
C GLU A 197 14.89 -0.18 -5.74
N THR A 198 14.24 -1.18 -6.33
CA THR A 198 14.81 -2.50 -6.62
C THR A 198 15.29 -2.63 -8.08
N ARG A 199 14.92 -1.70 -8.97
CA ARG A 199 15.27 -1.75 -10.39
C ARG A 199 16.79 -1.82 -10.62
N GLY A 200 17.20 -2.85 -11.35
CA GLY A 200 18.59 -3.03 -11.81
C GLY A 200 19.60 -3.32 -10.70
N ARG A 201 19.15 -3.70 -9.50
CA ARG A 201 20.01 -4.06 -8.37
C ARG A 201 20.05 -5.57 -8.19
N THR A 202 21.20 -6.11 -7.78
CA THR A 202 21.28 -7.53 -7.42
C THR A 202 20.61 -7.77 -6.07
N PHE A 203 20.17 -9.00 -5.81
CA PHE A 203 19.65 -9.41 -4.50
C PHE A 203 20.64 -9.10 -3.36
N GLU A 204 21.93 -9.21 -3.64
CA GLU A 204 23.01 -9.00 -2.69
C GLU A 204 23.20 -7.52 -2.35
N ASP A 205 23.05 -6.63 -3.35
CA ASP A 205 23.06 -5.17 -3.14
C ASP A 205 21.87 -4.72 -2.28
N ILE A 206 20.68 -5.29 -2.52
CA ILE A 206 19.47 -5.00 -1.75
C ILE A 206 19.66 -5.48 -0.30
N THR A 207 20.15 -6.71 -0.11
CA THR A 207 20.41 -7.28 1.21
C THR A 207 21.44 -6.46 1.99
N ARG A 208 22.57 -6.08 1.34
CA ARG A 208 23.60 -5.24 1.96
C ARG A 208 23.10 -3.84 2.30
N ALA A 209 22.22 -3.25 1.48
CA ALA A 209 21.61 -1.96 1.80
C ALA A 209 20.76 -2.04 3.08
N PHE A 210 20.01 -3.14 3.28
CA PHE A 210 19.25 -3.36 4.51
C PHE A 210 20.14 -3.68 5.71
N GLU A 211 21.21 -4.46 5.55
CA GLU A 211 22.19 -4.76 6.61
C GLU A 211 22.97 -3.50 7.04
N GLY A 212 23.37 -2.66 6.09
CA GLY A 212 24.04 -1.38 6.36
C GLY A 212 23.15 -0.39 7.13
N GLN A 213 21.85 -0.32 6.81
CA GLN A 213 20.89 0.50 7.57
C GLN A 213 20.65 -0.05 8.98
N ALA A 214 20.61 -1.37 9.16
CA ALA A 214 20.49 -1.99 10.48
C ALA A 214 21.72 -1.72 11.37
N HIS A 215 22.93 -1.73 10.81
CA HIS A 215 24.16 -1.37 11.54
C HIS A 215 24.27 0.13 11.86
N GLY A 216 23.73 1.01 11.01
CA GLY A 216 23.62 2.44 11.31
C GLY A 216 22.64 2.75 12.45
N ALA A 217 21.50 2.04 12.50
CA ALA A 217 20.52 2.17 13.58
C ALA A 217 21.04 1.65 14.93
N ASP A 218 21.81 0.55 14.95
CA ASP A 218 22.42 0.01 16.18
C ASP A 218 23.52 0.92 16.76
N ARG A 219 24.22 1.69 15.91
CA ARG A 219 25.19 2.72 16.37
C ARG A 219 24.47 3.94 16.95
N SER A 220 23.47 4.47 16.27
CA SER A 220 22.70 5.63 16.77
C SER A 220 21.97 5.31 18.08
N GLY A 221 21.51 4.08 18.28
CA GLY A 221 20.92 3.63 19.54
C GLY A 221 21.94 3.52 20.68
N LYS A 222 23.18 3.08 20.40
CA LYS A 222 24.27 3.03 21.39
C LYS A 222 24.77 4.42 21.78
N ASP A 223 24.85 5.34 20.82
CA ASP A 223 25.31 6.72 21.09
C ASP A 223 24.29 7.48 21.95
N GLY A 224 22.99 7.33 21.68
CA GLY A 224 21.93 7.94 22.52
C GLY A 224 21.84 7.35 23.94
N VAL A 225 22.12 6.05 24.11
CA VAL A 225 22.18 5.41 25.46
C VAL A 225 23.44 5.86 26.22
N MET A 226 24.57 6.07 25.54
CA MET A 226 25.76 6.65 26.17
C MET A 226 25.55 8.11 26.58
N GLU A 227 24.88 8.91 25.76
CA GLU A 227 24.55 10.31 26.09
C GLU A 227 23.63 10.39 27.32
N MET A 228 22.59 9.54 27.39
CA MET A 228 21.65 9.53 28.50
C MET A 228 22.26 9.03 29.82
N ASN A 229 23.26 8.14 29.77
CA ASN A 229 24.02 7.69 30.94
C ASN A 229 25.07 8.71 31.43
N SER A 230 25.46 9.68 30.58
CA SER A 230 26.41 10.74 30.94
C SER A 230 25.76 11.89 31.72
N ILE A 231 24.43 11.99 31.69
CA ILE A 231 23.64 12.93 32.48
C ILE A 231 23.28 12.25 33.81
N GLN A 232 24.28 12.01 34.66
CA GLN A 232 24.02 11.66 36.06
C GLN A 232 23.68 12.94 36.86
N PRO A 233 22.69 12.90 37.78
CA PRO A 233 22.36 14.06 38.60
C PRO A 233 23.57 14.47 39.47
N PRO A 234 23.75 15.78 39.75
CA PRO A 234 24.90 16.26 40.52
C PRO A 234 24.95 15.57 41.89
N LYS A 235 26.12 15.04 42.26
CA LYS A 235 26.34 14.50 43.61
C LYS A 235 26.16 15.64 44.63
N GLU A 236 25.14 15.53 45.47
CA GLU A 236 25.00 16.37 46.66
C GLU A 236 26.26 16.22 47.51
N THR A 237 27.03 17.30 47.60
CA THR A 237 28.22 17.37 48.43
C THR A 237 27.74 17.61 49.86
N THR A 238 27.62 16.54 50.64
CA THR A 238 27.44 16.60 52.09
C THR A 238 28.63 17.35 52.69
N THR A 239 28.38 18.60 53.09
CA THR A 239 29.36 19.42 53.80
C THR A 239 29.15 19.15 55.29
N ASN A 240 30.04 18.35 55.87
CA ASN A 240 30.12 18.15 57.32
C ASN A 240 30.77 19.39 57.96
N VAL A 241 30.02 20.12 58.78
CA VAL A 241 30.51 20.90 59.93
C VAL A 241 29.49 20.76 61.05
#